data_AF-A0A2V8R0X3-F1
#
_entry.id   AF-A0A2V8R0X3-F1
#
_cell.length_a   1.000
_cell.length_b   1.000
_cell.length_c   1.000
_cell.angle_alpha   90.00
_cell.angle_beta   90.00
_cell.angle_gamma   90.00
#
_symmetry.space_group_name_H-M   'P 1'
#
loop_
_entity.id
_entity.type
_entity.pdbx_description
1 polymer ?
#
loop_
_entity_poly.entity_id
_entity_poly.type
_entity_poly.pdbx_seq_one_letter_code
_entity_poly.pdbx_strand_id
1 'polypeptide(L)'
;DADAVERYDYLYSRDELEPWVERIKQVAEKARQTFVITNNHARGQGLVNAFEILAQLEEERVPGPAKLVEHYPRLSESVEPDDESAQGKLF
;
A
#
# COMPACT_ATOMS: atom_id res chain seq x y z
N ASP A 1 -5.57 25.77 -14.65
CA ASP A 1 -4.66 25.37 -13.55
C ASP A 1 -4.67 23.86 -13.44
N ALA A 2 -3.56 23.20 -13.78
CA ALA A 2 -3.41 21.77 -13.52
C ALA A 2 -3.03 21.61 -12.05
N ASP A 3 -3.99 21.13 -11.26
CA ASP A 3 -3.84 21.04 -9.81
C ASP A 3 -2.72 20.05 -9.48
N ALA A 4 -1.79 20.42 -8.60
CA ALA A 4 -0.57 19.65 -8.35
C ALA A 4 -0.84 18.20 -7.88
N VAL A 5 -2.06 17.93 -7.40
CA VAL A 5 -2.58 16.64 -6.94
C VAL A 5 -2.88 15.67 -8.08
N GLU A 6 -3.29 16.15 -9.27
CA GLU A 6 -3.65 15.27 -10.40
C GLU A 6 -2.50 14.36 -10.84
N ARG A 7 -1.25 14.83 -10.69
CA ARG A 7 -0.05 14.05 -11.05
C ARG A 7 0.17 12.82 -10.16
N TYR A 8 -0.44 12.78 -8.97
CA TYR A 8 -0.30 11.69 -8.00
C TYR A 8 -1.60 10.91 -7.81
N ASP A 9 -2.64 11.22 -8.58
CA ASP A 9 -3.91 10.52 -8.60
C ASP A 9 -3.85 9.29 -9.51
N TYR A 10 -3.17 8.26 -9.01
CA TYR A 10 -3.02 7.01 -9.71
C TYR A 10 -3.02 5.85 -8.72
N LEU A 11 -4.09 5.05 -8.74
CA LEU A 11 -4.15 3.82 -7.96
C LEU A 11 -3.71 2.66 -8.85
N TYR A 12 -2.47 2.20 -8.65
CA TYR A 12 -1.94 1.07 -9.42
C TYR A 12 -2.82 -0.16 -9.26
N SER A 13 -3.04 -0.88 -10.34
CA SER A 13 -3.67 -2.21 -10.33
C SER A 13 -2.69 -3.27 -9.81
N ARG A 14 -3.21 -4.45 -9.46
CA ARG A 14 -2.40 -5.58 -9.00
C ARG A 14 -1.35 -5.98 -10.03
N ASP A 15 -1.75 -6.14 -11.29
CA ASP A 15 -0.88 -6.53 -12.40
C ASP A 15 0.23 -5.49 -12.64
N GLU A 16 -0.07 -4.20 -12.46
CA GLU A 16 0.95 -3.15 -12.56
C GLU A 16 1.93 -3.15 -11.39
N LEU A 17 1.54 -3.67 -10.21
CA LEU A 17 2.41 -3.80 -9.05
C LEU A 17 3.36 -5.01 -9.13
N GLU A 18 3.00 -6.08 -9.83
CA GLU A 18 3.83 -7.28 -10.00
C GLU A 18 5.29 -6.97 -10.42
N PRO A 19 5.57 -6.20 -11.49
CA PRO A 19 6.94 -5.89 -11.87
C PRO A 19 7.68 -5.06 -10.81
N TRP A 20 6.97 -4.27 -9.99
CA TRP A 20 7.57 -3.55 -8.87
C TRP A 20 7.94 -4.49 -7.73
N VAL A 21 7.07 -5.44 -7.37
CA VAL A 21 7.33 -6.46 -6.36
C VAL A 21 8.59 -7.26 -6.72
N GLU A 22 8.69 -7.71 -7.98
CA GLU A 22 9.87 -8.44 -8.44
C GLU A 22 11.14 -7.59 -8.40
N ARG A 23 11.05 -6.30 -8.75
CA ARG A 23 12.18 -5.37 -8.62
C ARG A 23 12.58 -5.15 -7.16
N ILE A 24 11.62 -5.06 -6.24
CA ILE A 24 11.88 -4.91 -4.81
C ILE A 24 12.66 -6.12 -4.29
N LYS A 25 12.23 -7.35 -4.63
CA LYS A 25 12.94 -8.59 -4.28
C LYS A 25 14.39 -8.56 -4.78
N GLN A 26 14.61 -8.24 -6.05
CA GLN A 26 15.96 -8.14 -6.65
C GLN A 26 16.87 -7.10 -6.00
N VAL A 27 16.32 -5.97 -5.55
CA VAL A 27 17.08 -4.93 -4.83
C VAL A 27 17.40 -5.41 -3.41
N ALA A 28 16.43 -6.04 -2.73
CA ALA A 28 16.59 -6.57 -1.39
C ALA A 28 17.68 -7.64 -1.29
N GLU A 29 17.85 -8.48 -2.32
CA GLU A 29 18.96 -9.45 -2.40
C GLU A 29 20.36 -8.80 -2.37
N LYS A 30 20.47 -7.54 -2.79
CA LYS A 30 21.76 -6.83 -2.99
C LYS A 30 21.99 -5.72 -1.97
N ALA A 31 21.02 -5.43 -1.12
CA ALA A 31 21.05 -4.33 -0.18
C ALA A 31 20.96 -4.86 1.25
N ARG A 32 21.68 -4.23 2.18
CA ARG A 32 21.56 -4.56 3.62
C ARG A 32 20.15 -4.29 4.14
N GLN A 33 19.53 -3.24 3.63
CA GLN A 33 18.17 -2.79 3.96
C GLN A 33 17.57 -2.12 2.72
N THR A 34 16.29 -2.36 2.47
CA THR A 34 15.54 -1.77 1.36
C THR A 34 14.35 -1.02 1.91
N PHE A 35 14.11 0.19 1.41
CA PHE A 35 12.95 1.01 1.75
C PHE A 35 12.13 1.23 0.49
N VAL A 36 10.82 1.00 0.58
CA VAL A 36 9.85 1.19 -0.51
C VAL A 36 8.89 2.29 -0.09
N ILE A 37 8.74 3.32 -0.95
CA ILE A 37 7.89 4.49 -0.68
C ILE A 37 6.92 4.66 -1.84
N THR A 38 5.63 4.49 -1.56
CA THR A 38 4.53 4.75 -2.49
C THR A 38 4.13 6.22 -2.41
N ASN A 39 4.41 7.01 -3.45
CA ASN A 39 4.20 8.46 -3.44
C ASN A 39 2.93 8.93 -4.19
N ASN A 40 2.12 8.01 -4.70
CA ASN A 40 0.80 8.26 -5.29
C ASN A 40 -0.25 8.51 -4.19
N HIS A 41 0.01 9.50 -3.34
CA HIS A 41 -0.67 9.69 -2.06
C HIS A 41 -2.09 10.25 -2.15
N ALA A 42 -2.56 10.62 -3.36
CA ALA A 42 -3.89 11.20 -3.54
C ALA A 42 -4.95 10.27 -2.94
N ARG A 43 -5.83 10.82 -2.09
CA ARG A 43 -6.95 10.09 -1.46
C ARG A 43 -6.55 8.78 -0.75
N GLY A 44 -5.31 8.67 -0.28
CA GLY A 44 -4.80 7.47 0.40
C GLY A 44 -4.41 6.32 -0.53
N GLN A 45 -4.40 6.51 -1.85
CA GLN A 45 -4.05 5.46 -2.83
C GLN A 45 -2.65 4.86 -2.61
N GLY A 46 -1.67 5.69 -2.24
CA GLY A 46 -0.33 5.20 -1.92
C GLY A 46 -0.34 4.18 -0.79
N LEU A 47 -1.15 4.40 0.24
CA LEU A 47 -1.28 3.46 1.36
C LEU A 47 -1.90 2.13 0.90
N VAL A 48 -2.90 2.18 0.01
CA VAL A 48 -3.49 0.99 -0.60
C VAL A 48 -2.42 0.17 -1.33
N ASN A 49 -1.66 0.80 -2.22
CA ASN A 49 -0.61 0.10 -2.96
C ASN A 49 0.53 -0.38 -2.06
N ALA A 50 0.84 0.32 -0.96
CA ALA A 50 1.84 -0.14 0.00
C ALA A 50 1.43 -1.45 0.67
N PHE A 51 0.17 -1.58 1.08
CA PHE A 51 -0.36 -2.82 1.64
C PHE A 51 -0.43 -3.95 0.61
N GLU A 52 -0.83 -3.67 -0.63
CA GLU A 52 -0.85 -4.65 -1.72
C GLU A 52 0.56 -5.16 -2.06
N ILE A 53 1.57 -4.29 -2.03
CA ILE A 53 2.99 -4.67 -2.18
C ILE A 53 3.44 -5.52 -1.00
N LEU A 54 3.14 -5.10 0.23
CA LEU A 54 3.56 -5.80 1.44
C LEU A 54 2.98 -7.22 1.49
N ALA A 55 1.68 -7.38 1.24
CA ALA A 55 1.03 -8.68 1.19
C ALA A 55 1.63 -9.62 0.12
N GLN A 56 2.01 -9.08 -1.04
CA GLN A 56 2.69 -9.87 -2.09
C GLN A 56 4.12 -10.26 -1.71
N LEU A 57 4.81 -9.47 -0.90
CA LEU A 57 6.16 -9.78 -0.41
C LEU A 57 6.14 -10.81 0.73
N GLU A 58 5.15 -10.73 1.62
CA GLU A 58 4.97 -11.68 2.73
C GLU A 58 4.21 -12.96 2.31
N GLU A 59 3.61 -12.96 1.11
CA GLU A 59 2.75 -14.03 0.58
C GLU A 59 1.54 -14.35 1.47
N GLU A 60 1.10 -13.37 2.27
CA GLU A 60 -0.04 -13.48 3.17
C GLU A 60 -0.76 -12.13 3.30
N ARG A 61 -1.96 -12.15 3.88
CA ARG A 61 -2.66 -10.91 4.24
C ARG A 61 -2.01 -10.30 5.47
N VAL A 62 -1.89 -8.98 5.48
CA VAL A 62 -1.26 -8.24 6.56
C VAL A 62 -2.28 -7.46 7.38
N PRO A 63 -2.06 -7.26 8.70
CA PRO A 63 -2.96 -6.45 9.50
C PRO A 63 -2.96 -4.99 9.01
N GLY A 64 -4.12 -4.35 8.97
CA GLY A 64 -4.21 -2.96 8.57
C GLY A 64 -5.58 -2.30 8.82
N PRO A 65 -5.68 -0.98 8.59
CA PRO A 65 -6.81 -0.17 9.03
C PRO A 65 -8.14 -0.59 8.39
N ALA A 66 -9.13 -0.98 9.20
CA ALA A 66 -10.46 -1.35 8.70
C ALA A 66 -11.11 -0.27 7.81
N LYS A 67 -10.98 1.00 8.17
CA LYS A 67 -11.50 2.14 7.37
C LYS A 67 -10.91 2.23 5.97
N LEU A 68 -9.66 1.78 5.79
CA LEU A 68 -9.03 1.78 4.47
C LEU A 68 -9.64 0.68 3.59
N VAL A 69 -9.94 -0.49 4.17
CA VAL A 69 -10.63 -1.59 3.48
C VAL A 69 -12.07 -1.23 3.17
N GLU A 70 -12.77 -0.51 4.05
CA GLU A 70 -14.11 0.03 3.77
C GLU A 70 -14.10 0.96 2.55
N HIS A 71 -13.12 1.87 2.48
CA HIS A 71 -13.01 2.83 1.38
C HIS A 71 -12.47 2.20 0.08
N TYR A 72 -11.62 1.17 0.19
CA TYR A 72 -11.05 0.41 -0.92
C TYR A 72 -11.33 -1.09 -0.75
N PRO A 73 -12.53 -1.58 -1.09
CA PRO A 73 -12.93 -2.97 -0.84
C PRO A 73 -12.01 -4.04 -1.43
N ARG A 74 -11.31 -3.73 -2.54
CA ARG A 74 -10.33 -4.63 -3.16
C ARG A 74 -9.18 -4.99 -2.21
N LEU A 75 -8.89 -4.12 -1.23
CA LEU A 75 -7.81 -4.31 -0.29
C LEU A 75 -8.06 -5.49 0.68
N SER A 76 -9.30 -6.00 0.77
CA SER A 76 -9.63 -7.19 1.56
C SER A 76 -8.90 -8.47 1.11
N GLU A 77 -8.37 -8.49 -0.12
CA GLU A 77 -7.51 -9.57 -0.62
C GLU A 77 -6.09 -9.52 -0.03
N SER A 78 -5.65 -8.35 0.45
CA SER A 78 -4.28 -8.11 0.93
C SER A 78 -4.21 -7.74 2.40
N VAL A 79 -5.29 -7.23 2.99
CA VAL A 79 -5.33 -6.72 4.36
C VAL A 79 -6.36 -7.46 5.18
N GLU A 80 -5.95 -7.88 6.37
CA GLU A 80 -6.85 -8.30 7.44
C GLU A 80 -7.25 -7.04 8.24
N PRO A 81 -8.52 -6.62 8.20
CA PRO A 81 -8.98 -5.44 8.94
C PRO A 81 -8.72 -5.58 10.43
N ASP A 82 -8.04 -4.62 11.03
CA ASP A 82 -7.92 -4.49 12.48
C ASP A 82 -9.20 -3.93 13.13
N ASP A 83 -9.33 -4.08 14.44
CA ASP A 83 -10.48 -3.57 15.18
C ASP A 83 -10.42 -2.02 15.25
N GLU A 84 -11.53 -1.35 14.94
CA GLU A 84 -11.65 0.11 14.76
C GLU A 84 -11.24 0.95 16.00
N SER A 85 -11.03 0.28 17.12
CA SER A 85 -10.82 0.88 18.45
C SER A 85 -9.41 1.41 18.71
N ALA A 86 -8.46 1.19 17.80
CA ALA A 86 -7.05 1.52 18.02
C ALA A 86 -6.50 2.68 17.17
N GLN A 87 -7.34 3.62 16.70
CA GLN A 87 -6.80 4.97 16.51
C GLN A 87 -6.52 5.51 17.91
N GLY A 88 -5.33 5.18 18.43
CA GLY A 88 -4.87 5.66 19.72
C GLY A 88 -5.09 7.16 19.79
N LYS A 89 -5.51 7.65 20.95
CA LYS A 89 -5.61 9.09 21.17
C LYS A 89 -4.25 9.71 20.85
N LEU A 90 -4.21 10.51 19.78
CA LEU A 90 -3.15 11.47 19.59
C LEU A 90 -3.38 12.55 20.64
N PHE A 91 -2.69 12.37 21.77
CA PHE A 91 -2.76 13.15 23.01
C PHE A 91 -3.98 12.88 23.91
#